data_AF-A0A6G0HGF8-F1
#
_entry.id   AF-A0A6G0HGF8-F1
#
_cell.length_a   1.000
_cell.length_b   1.000
_cell.length_c   1.000
_cell.angle_alpha   90.00
_cell.angle_beta   90.00
_cell.angle_gamma   90.00
#
_symmetry.space_group_name_H-M   'P 1'
#
loop_
_entity.id
_entity.type
_entity.pdbx_description
1 polymer ?
#
loop_
_entity_poly.entity_id
_entity_poly.type
_entity_poly.pdbx_seq_one_letter_code
_entity_poly.pdbx_strand_id
1 'polypeptide(L)'
;MEKKFSFFPGKISVVFRKGPRGYLRQDPSDAAKLLKDNSSLQDKSAPLKEDTVKQNALTVIRQRGGDVSDRTEVLGEYILQFGKYKGKSFRWLLENYVGYTVYLLKHREKEEAAGVCTTEGHKKASLLSFVDYARSFEEIISLLRFQSEKPTSQAASEDNQLVGFGTRAKSTWQELGLMLVVPHQQRDQQLKHLRPQTPDVVSTGVGRPRVIVGTNGQYYIFSSRLRCRTCQRVWFADSPRWLDKLPKRFANMVPAFLTYKKAICKSVLHELRRTGKSPTDMAKQVNELMHLKYEQAHLSYLHSIQNIWDAEAGAYGQKTLSHLVRKDVMPQSFGSYDDADGWCGVSVSAHYLTDCLIDEYQRQQSAITLLMQGTFGQVLRSDHTRKVARKVTLSSGTMSSYAVMNENWMISSWVMVQSEAEKSLEPMYQGLAKRYSDAGVEKANYHWVDRDCCAAFRIPDLHHGEHLNWDAWKTTDSIIAEATAGTLENTCASRTQYNANIVLDLFHCMRRFTRECTSEHHPLFSTFCQLLSAAFSVVDQGDLQKLKDAYQFCGIQPPTPNKTAHPRAL
;
A
#
# COMPACT_ATOMS: atom_id res chain seq x y z
N MET A 1 -44.01 -20.75 -48.81
CA MET A 1 -43.17 -21.42 -47.79
C MET A 1 -44.09 -22.09 -46.79
N GLU A 2 -44.29 -23.40 -46.94
CA GLU A 2 -45.11 -24.21 -46.03
C GLU A 2 -44.42 -24.31 -44.65
N LYS A 3 -45.13 -23.89 -43.59
CA LYS A 3 -44.72 -24.17 -42.22
C LYS A 3 -44.96 -25.66 -41.93
N LYS A 4 -43.90 -26.47 -41.90
CA LYS A 4 -43.94 -27.83 -41.37
C LYS A 4 -44.40 -27.80 -39.91
N PHE A 5 -45.60 -28.29 -39.64
CA PHE A 5 -46.02 -28.66 -38.29
C PHE A 5 -45.29 -29.95 -37.90
N SER A 6 -44.43 -29.87 -36.88
CA SER A 6 -43.72 -31.03 -36.32
C SER A 6 -44.69 -31.86 -35.45
N PHE A 7 -45.15 -33.00 -35.95
CA PHE A 7 -46.12 -33.88 -35.29
C PHE A 7 -45.45 -34.84 -34.29
N PHE A 8 -44.71 -34.32 -33.29
CA PHE A 8 -44.07 -35.13 -32.24
C PHE A 8 -44.19 -34.43 -30.88
N PRO A 9 -45.25 -34.68 -30.10
CA PRO A 9 -45.45 -34.03 -28.80
C PRO A 9 -44.41 -34.43 -27.74
N GLY A 10 -43.71 -35.56 -27.94
CA GLY A 10 -42.66 -36.06 -27.06
C GLY A 10 -41.23 -35.71 -27.45
N LYS A 11 -41.04 -34.80 -28.42
CA LYS A 11 -39.70 -34.38 -28.87
C LYS A 11 -38.98 -33.57 -27.79
N ILE A 12 -37.74 -33.96 -27.46
CA ILE A 12 -36.94 -33.31 -26.42
C ILE A 12 -35.64 -32.76 -27.01
N SER A 13 -35.37 -31.46 -26.76
CA SER A 13 -34.11 -30.79 -27.08
C SER A 13 -33.19 -30.70 -25.86
N VAL A 14 -31.89 -30.52 -26.10
CA VAL A 14 -30.90 -30.26 -25.02
C VAL A 14 -31.15 -28.88 -24.41
N VAL A 15 -31.19 -28.79 -23.08
CA VAL A 15 -31.29 -27.50 -22.36
C VAL A 15 -29.95 -27.14 -21.71
N PHE A 16 -29.17 -26.30 -22.38
CA PHE A 16 -27.87 -25.87 -21.86
C PHE A 16 -27.98 -24.94 -20.64
N ARG A 17 -27.16 -25.18 -19.62
CA ARG A 17 -27.00 -24.24 -18.50
C ARG A 17 -26.21 -23.01 -18.93
N LYS A 18 -26.79 -21.83 -18.75
CA LYS A 18 -26.18 -20.53 -19.07
C LYS A 18 -25.97 -19.70 -17.80
N GLY A 19 -24.93 -18.87 -17.79
CA GLY A 19 -24.64 -17.92 -16.70
C GLY A 19 -25.44 -16.61 -16.84
N PRO A 20 -25.28 -15.66 -15.91
CA PRO A 20 -26.01 -14.39 -15.92
C PRO A 20 -25.84 -13.55 -17.19
N ARG A 21 -24.72 -13.76 -17.90
CA ARG A 21 -24.38 -13.07 -19.17
C ARG A 21 -24.78 -13.87 -20.41
N GLY A 22 -25.56 -14.95 -20.27
CA GLY A 22 -26.05 -15.77 -21.39
C GLY A 22 -25.07 -16.82 -21.94
N TYR A 23 -23.80 -16.82 -21.50
CA TYR A 23 -22.80 -17.81 -21.94
C TYR A 23 -22.98 -19.18 -21.28
N LEU A 24 -22.56 -20.25 -21.97
CA LEU A 24 -22.58 -21.62 -21.43
C LEU A 24 -21.76 -21.75 -20.14
N ARG A 25 -22.37 -22.32 -19.09
CA ARG A 25 -21.67 -22.70 -17.86
C ARG A 25 -20.87 -23.98 -18.09
N GLN A 26 -19.56 -23.89 -17.89
CA GLN A 26 -18.66 -25.02 -18.04
C GLN A 26 -18.47 -25.82 -16.74
N ASP A 27 -18.80 -25.27 -15.58
CA ASP A 27 -18.66 -25.94 -14.29
C ASP A 27 -19.74 -27.02 -14.08
N PRO A 28 -19.47 -28.10 -13.34
CA PRO A 28 -20.42 -29.21 -13.16
C PRO A 28 -21.65 -28.79 -12.34
N SER A 29 -22.83 -29.33 -12.67
CA SER A 29 -24.03 -29.24 -11.82
C SER A 29 -23.83 -30.01 -10.51
N ASP A 30 -24.68 -29.77 -9.51
CA ASP A 30 -24.57 -30.51 -8.24
C ASP A 30 -24.80 -32.01 -8.43
N ALA A 31 -25.66 -32.40 -9.38
CA ALA A 31 -25.80 -33.80 -9.80
C ALA A 31 -24.53 -34.37 -10.45
N ALA A 32 -23.82 -33.57 -11.27
CA ALA A 32 -22.54 -33.97 -11.85
C ALA A 32 -21.38 -33.97 -10.84
N LYS A 33 -21.40 -33.10 -9.82
CA LYS A 33 -20.44 -33.10 -8.71
C LYS A 33 -20.61 -34.34 -7.84
N LEU A 34 -21.86 -34.68 -7.48
CA LEU A 34 -22.16 -35.87 -6.66
C LEU A 34 -21.58 -37.15 -7.29
N LEU A 35 -21.76 -37.35 -8.60
CA LEU A 35 -21.20 -38.50 -9.33
C LEU A 35 -19.68 -38.43 -9.51
N LYS A 36 -19.13 -37.22 -9.62
CA LYS A 36 -17.67 -37.01 -9.74
C LYS A 36 -16.95 -37.33 -8.44
N ASP A 37 -17.52 -36.91 -7.31
CA ASP A 37 -16.88 -36.96 -6.00
C ASP A 37 -17.13 -38.30 -5.30
N ASN A 38 -18.21 -39.02 -5.65
CA ASN A 38 -18.54 -40.31 -5.07
C ASN A 38 -18.40 -41.46 -6.09
N SER A 39 -17.25 -42.14 -6.06
CA SER A 39 -16.93 -43.25 -6.98
C SER A 39 -17.83 -44.49 -6.81
N SER A 40 -18.53 -44.63 -5.69
CA SER A 40 -19.45 -45.76 -5.45
C SER A 40 -20.73 -45.65 -6.28
N LEU A 41 -21.11 -44.45 -6.72
CA LEU A 41 -22.29 -44.18 -7.55
C LEU A 41 -22.04 -44.32 -9.06
N GLN A 42 -20.81 -44.63 -9.47
CA GLN A 42 -20.43 -44.75 -10.88
C GLN A 42 -20.72 -46.16 -11.42
N ASP A 43 -21.26 -46.25 -12.63
CA ASP A 43 -21.54 -47.53 -13.28
C ASP A 43 -20.23 -48.25 -13.68
N LYS A 44 -20.06 -49.47 -13.15
CA LYS A 44 -18.90 -50.34 -13.38
C LYS A 44 -19.18 -51.52 -14.32
N SER A 45 -20.37 -51.59 -14.92
CA SER A 45 -20.76 -52.65 -15.86
C SER A 45 -19.82 -52.72 -17.08
N ALA A 46 -19.89 -53.80 -17.86
CA ALA A 46 -19.19 -53.88 -19.14
C ALA A 46 -19.83 -52.91 -20.17
N PRO A 47 -19.06 -52.26 -21.04
CA PRO A 47 -19.59 -51.43 -22.14
C PRO A 47 -20.44 -52.25 -23.12
N LEU A 48 -21.60 -51.73 -23.49
CA LEU A 48 -22.49 -52.35 -24.47
C LEU A 48 -22.06 -52.04 -25.92
N LYS A 49 -22.43 -52.92 -26.85
CA LYS A 49 -22.31 -52.69 -28.30
C LYS A 49 -23.19 -51.52 -28.73
N GLU A 50 -22.73 -50.76 -29.72
CA GLU A 50 -23.45 -49.57 -30.21
C GLU A 50 -24.86 -49.91 -30.72
N ASP A 51 -25.04 -51.02 -31.41
CA ASP A 51 -26.36 -51.47 -31.88
C ASP A 51 -27.36 -51.67 -30.73
N THR A 52 -26.89 -52.22 -29.60
CA THR A 52 -27.71 -52.41 -28.41
C THR A 52 -28.07 -51.07 -27.77
N VAL A 53 -27.11 -50.13 -27.68
CA VAL A 53 -27.36 -48.77 -27.17
C VAL A 53 -28.38 -48.04 -28.05
N LYS A 54 -28.26 -48.19 -29.38
CA LYS A 54 -29.18 -47.61 -30.36
C LYS A 54 -30.60 -48.18 -30.24
N GLN A 55 -30.75 -49.50 -30.11
CA GLN A 55 -32.06 -50.14 -29.93
C GLN A 55 -32.74 -49.69 -28.62
N ASN A 56 -31.98 -49.55 -27.54
CA ASN A 56 -32.50 -49.04 -26.27
C ASN A 56 -32.98 -47.59 -26.42
N ALA A 57 -32.19 -46.73 -27.06
CA ALA A 57 -32.56 -45.34 -27.35
C ALA A 57 -33.84 -45.23 -28.20
N LEU A 58 -33.95 -46.02 -29.27
CA LEU A 58 -35.14 -46.04 -30.14
C LEU A 58 -36.39 -46.48 -29.37
N THR A 59 -36.26 -47.42 -28.44
CA THR A 59 -37.38 -47.89 -27.61
C THR A 59 -37.88 -46.77 -26.69
N VAL A 60 -36.96 -46.05 -26.02
CA VAL A 60 -37.30 -44.91 -25.15
C VAL A 60 -37.99 -43.80 -25.94
N ILE A 61 -37.52 -43.48 -27.14
CA ILE A 61 -38.10 -42.43 -28.00
C ILE A 61 -39.51 -42.79 -28.46
N ARG A 62 -39.72 -44.04 -28.88
CA ARG A 62 -41.06 -44.54 -29.25
C ARG A 62 -42.03 -44.48 -28.08
N GLN A 63 -41.59 -44.89 -26.89
CA GLN A 63 -42.44 -44.89 -25.69
C GLN A 63 -42.92 -43.49 -25.29
N ARG A 64 -42.10 -42.45 -25.50
CA ARG A 64 -42.50 -41.06 -25.20
C ARG A 64 -43.20 -40.33 -26.35
N GLY A 65 -43.33 -40.93 -27.53
CA GLY A 65 -43.88 -40.26 -28.72
C GLY A 65 -42.95 -39.22 -29.36
N GLY A 66 -41.63 -39.45 -29.32
CA GLY A 66 -40.61 -38.62 -29.95
C GLY A 66 -40.28 -39.02 -31.39
N ASP A 67 -39.40 -38.27 -32.04
CA ASP A 67 -39.05 -38.46 -33.45
C ASP A 67 -37.86 -39.41 -33.62
N VAL A 68 -38.13 -40.66 -34.01
CA VAL A 68 -37.08 -41.66 -34.29
C VAL A 68 -36.31 -41.40 -35.59
N SER A 69 -36.82 -40.52 -36.45
CA SER A 69 -36.13 -40.11 -37.69
C SER A 69 -35.12 -38.99 -37.46
N ASP A 70 -35.26 -38.24 -36.35
CA ASP A 70 -34.29 -37.22 -35.94
C ASP A 70 -33.06 -37.88 -35.29
N ARG A 71 -31.95 -37.90 -36.04
CA ARG A 71 -30.66 -38.42 -35.59
C ARG A 71 -30.18 -37.76 -34.29
N THR A 72 -30.44 -36.47 -34.09
CA THR A 72 -30.02 -35.74 -32.89
C THR A 72 -30.82 -36.19 -31.67
N GLU A 73 -32.13 -36.41 -31.85
CA GLU A 73 -32.98 -36.93 -30.77
C GLU A 73 -32.58 -38.36 -30.38
N VAL A 74 -32.27 -39.20 -31.37
CA VAL A 74 -31.77 -40.56 -31.17
C VAL A 74 -30.43 -40.59 -30.42
N LEU A 75 -29.46 -39.78 -30.85
CA LEU A 75 -28.16 -39.69 -30.18
C LEU A 75 -28.27 -39.11 -28.77
N GLY A 76 -29.22 -38.20 -28.51
CA GLY A 76 -29.44 -37.64 -27.18
C GLY A 76 -29.80 -38.70 -26.11
N GLU A 77 -30.43 -39.81 -26.53
CA GLU A 77 -30.78 -40.95 -25.67
C GLU A 77 -29.69 -42.02 -25.58
N TYR A 78 -28.57 -41.88 -26.28
CA TYR A 78 -27.46 -42.84 -26.14
C TYR A 78 -26.90 -42.74 -24.73
N ILE A 79 -26.79 -43.89 -24.07
CA ILE A 79 -26.17 -43.99 -22.75
C ILE A 79 -24.65 -44.04 -22.91
N LEU A 80 -23.94 -43.15 -22.23
CA LEU A 80 -22.48 -43.12 -22.16
C LEU A 80 -21.95 -44.48 -21.71
N GLN A 81 -21.06 -45.08 -22.51
CA GLN A 81 -20.40 -46.35 -22.21
C GLN A 81 -18.97 -46.18 -21.66
N PHE A 82 -18.57 -44.93 -21.38
CA PHE A 82 -17.21 -44.57 -20.99
C PHE A 82 -17.20 -43.48 -19.90
N GLY A 83 -16.04 -43.31 -19.27
CA GLY A 83 -15.77 -42.23 -18.33
C GLY A 83 -16.52 -42.34 -17.00
N LYS A 84 -16.39 -41.28 -16.17
CA LYS A 84 -16.97 -41.20 -14.82
C LYS A 84 -18.49 -41.03 -14.81
N TYR A 85 -19.07 -40.66 -15.95
CA TYR A 85 -20.50 -40.44 -16.14
C TYR A 85 -21.16 -41.57 -16.94
N LYS A 86 -20.51 -42.74 -17.02
CA LYS A 86 -21.08 -43.94 -17.61
C LYS A 86 -22.46 -44.23 -17.00
N GLY A 87 -23.43 -44.59 -17.85
CA GLY A 87 -24.82 -44.83 -17.43
C GLY A 87 -25.73 -43.60 -17.53
N LYS A 88 -25.20 -42.41 -17.88
CA LYS A 88 -26.00 -41.22 -18.21
C LYS A 88 -26.15 -41.04 -19.72
N SER A 89 -27.25 -40.42 -20.15
CA SER A 89 -27.47 -40.15 -21.57
C SER A 89 -26.53 -39.04 -22.08
N PHE A 90 -26.30 -39.01 -23.39
CA PHE A 90 -25.51 -37.95 -24.02
C PHE A 90 -26.11 -36.58 -23.77
N ARG A 91 -27.45 -36.46 -23.84
CA ARG A 91 -28.17 -35.24 -23.47
C ARG A 91 -27.85 -34.81 -22.05
N TRP A 92 -27.94 -35.74 -21.09
CA TRP A 92 -27.71 -35.42 -19.68
C TRP A 92 -26.33 -34.78 -19.45
N LEU A 93 -25.29 -35.27 -20.14
CA LEU A 93 -23.93 -34.74 -19.99
C LEU A 93 -23.79 -33.32 -20.54
N LEU A 94 -24.41 -32.99 -21.67
CA LEU A 94 -24.42 -31.63 -22.22
C LEU A 94 -25.15 -30.63 -21.30
N GLU A 95 -26.22 -31.07 -20.64
CA GLU A 95 -26.99 -30.23 -19.73
C GLU A 95 -26.26 -30.02 -18.40
N ASN A 96 -25.55 -31.05 -17.91
CA ASN A 96 -25.00 -31.08 -16.56
C ASN A 96 -23.50 -30.78 -16.46
N TYR A 97 -22.71 -30.95 -17.53
CA TYR A 97 -21.28 -30.65 -17.48
C TYR A 97 -20.63 -30.39 -18.86
N VAL A 98 -20.93 -29.22 -19.44
CA VAL A 98 -20.33 -28.77 -20.70
C VAL A 98 -18.79 -28.75 -20.66
N GLY A 99 -18.17 -28.39 -19.52
CA GLY A 99 -16.71 -28.36 -19.40
C GLY A 99 -16.04 -29.73 -19.60
N TYR A 100 -16.68 -30.82 -19.17
CA TYR A 100 -16.18 -32.17 -19.46
C TYR A 100 -16.33 -32.53 -20.94
N THR A 101 -17.41 -32.08 -21.58
CA THR A 101 -17.62 -32.26 -23.02
C THR A 101 -16.54 -31.55 -23.84
N VAL A 102 -16.21 -30.30 -23.50
CA VAL A 102 -15.11 -29.54 -24.13
C VAL A 102 -13.77 -30.24 -23.92
N TYR A 103 -13.51 -30.77 -22.74
CA TYR A 103 -12.29 -31.55 -22.47
C TYR A 103 -12.18 -32.78 -23.39
N LEU A 104 -13.26 -33.54 -23.55
CA LEU A 104 -13.29 -34.73 -24.41
C LEU A 104 -13.07 -34.37 -25.90
N LEU A 105 -13.70 -33.29 -26.38
CA LEU A 105 -13.55 -32.80 -27.75
C LEU A 105 -12.09 -32.39 -28.04
N LYS A 106 -11.47 -31.60 -27.14
CA LYS A 106 -10.06 -31.20 -27.29
C LYS A 106 -9.08 -32.36 -27.16
N HIS A 107 -9.35 -33.30 -26.27
CA HIS A 107 -8.52 -34.51 -26.14
C HIS A 107 -8.56 -35.32 -27.44
N ARG A 108 -9.74 -35.41 -28.07
CA ARG A 108 -9.91 -36.11 -29.34
C ARG A 108 -9.19 -35.42 -30.51
N GLU A 109 -9.32 -34.10 -30.61
CA GLU A 109 -8.60 -33.31 -31.64
C GLU A 109 -7.07 -33.50 -31.54
N LYS A 110 -6.53 -33.63 -30.33
CA LYS A 110 -5.12 -33.95 -30.10
C LYS A 110 -4.74 -35.38 -30.53
N GLU A 111 -5.60 -36.36 -30.26
CA GLU A 111 -5.36 -37.74 -30.73
C GLU A 111 -5.39 -37.84 -32.26
N GLU A 112 -6.30 -37.11 -32.90
CA GLU A 112 -6.41 -37.03 -34.37
C GLU A 112 -5.19 -36.34 -34.99
N ALA A 113 -4.71 -35.24 -34.40
CA ALA A 113 -3.49 -34.57 -34.82
C ALA A 113 -2.22 -35.42 -34.63
N ALA A 114 -2.22 -36.32 -33.65
CA ALA A 114 -1.13 -37.25 -33.38
C ALA A 114 -1.16 -38.52 -34.26
N GLY A 115 -2.13 -38.65 -35.18
CA GLY A 115 -2.22 -39.79 -36.10
C GLY A 115 -2.60 -41.12 -35.44
N VAL A 116 -3.14 -41.10 -34.22
CA VAL A 116 -3.49 -42.33 -33.47
C VAL A 116 -4.83 -42.88 -33.96
N CYS A 117 -4.81 -43.73 -34.99
CA CYS A 117 -5.98 -44.47 -35.45
C CYS A 117 -5.99 -45.89 -34.85
N THR A 118 -6.82 -46.12 -33.83
CA THR A 118 -7.13 -47.46 -33.34
C THR A 118 -8.63 -47.52 -33.03
N THR A 119 -9.38 -48.24 -33.86
CA THR A 119 -10.83 -48.49 -33.72
C THR A 119 -11.07 -49.75 -32.90
N GLU A 120 -10.57 -49.81 -31.67
CA GLU A 120 -10.77 -50.99 -30.83
C GLU A 120 -11.42 -50.63 -29.50
N GLY A 121 -12.65 -51.14 -29.32
CA GLY A 121 -13.39 -51.13 -28.07
C GLY A 121 -14.70 -50.33 -28.10
N HIS A 122 -15.75 -50.91 -27.52
CA HIS A 122 -17.09 -50.29 -27.40
C HIS A 122 -17.09 -48.94 -26.65
N LYS A 123 -16.13 -48.72 -25.73
CA LYS A 123 -15.93 -47.43 -25.04
C LYS A 123 -15.55 -46.31 -26.03
N LYS A 124 -14.67 -46.62 -26.99
CA LYS A 124 -14.17 -45.66 -27.97
C LYS A 124 -15.19 -45.37 -29.06
N ALA A 125 -15.95 -46.38 -29.49
CA ALA A 125 -17.12 -46.19 -30.35
C ALA A 125 -18.14 -45.23 -29.73
N SER A 126 -18.52 -45.45 -28.46
CA SER A 126 -19.42 -44.54 -27.74
C SER A 126 -18.87 -43.12 -27.59
N LEU A 127 -17.56 -42.95 -27.42
CA LEU A 127 -16.92 -41.63 -27.38
C LEU A 127 -17.03 -40.90 -28.73
N LEU A 128 -16.83 -41.60 -29.85
CA LEU A 128 -16.95 -41.02 -31.19
C LEU A 128 -18.39 -40.58 -31.46
N SER A 129 -19.39 -41.42 -31.17
CA SER A 129 -20.80 -41.06 -31.34
C SER A 129 -21.20 -39.88 -30.44
N PHE A 130 -20.58 -39.73 -29.26
CA PHE A 130 -20.76 -38.57 -28.39
C PHE A 130 -20.12 -37.29 -28.94
N VAL A 131 -18.92 -37.40 -29.52
CA VAL A 131 -18.23 -36.27 -30.17
C VAL A 131 -19.06 -35.74 -31.34
N ASP A 132 -19.57 -36.64 -32.19
CA ASP A 132 -20.46 -36.29 -33.32
C ASP A 132 -21.73 -35.61 -32.83
N TYR A 133 -22.34 -36.12 -31.75
CA TYR A 133 -23.51 -35.52 -31.13
C TYR A 133 -23.21 -34.13 -30.53
N ALA A 134 -22.11 -33.97 -29.81
CA ALA A 134 -21.77 -32.67 -29.21
C ALA A 134 -21.47 -31.61 -30.27
N ARG A 135 -20.88 -32.00 -31.41
CA ARG A 135 -20.60 -31.12 -32.55
C ARG A 135 -21.84 -30.75 -33.35
N SER A 136 -23.02 -31.37 -33.13
CA SER A 136 -24.25 -30.96 -33.82
C SER A 136 -24.90 -29.70 -33.23
N PHE A 137 -24.37 -29.14 -32.13
CA PHE A 137 -24.92 -27.97 -31.45
C PHE A 137 -24.06 -26.72 -31.70
N GLU A 138 -24.67 -25.66 -32.26
CA GLU A 138 -23.98 -24.40 -32.53
C GLU A 138 -23.46 -23.75 -31.23
N GLU A 139 -24.11 -23.97 -30.08
CA GLU A 139 -23.64 -23.47 -28.79
C GLU A 139 -22.29 -24.10 -28.39
N ILE A 140 -22.04 -25.36 -28.76
CA ILE A 140 -20.76 -26.04 -28.50
C ILE A 140 -19.71 -25.60 -29.52
N ILE A 141 -20.08 -25.48 -30.81
CA ILE A 141 -19.18 -24.98 -31.86
C ILE A 141 -18.73 -23.55 -31.55
N SER A 142 -19.66 -22.66 -31.22
CA SER A 142 -19.36 -21.27 -30.84
C SER A 142 -18.50 -21.18 -29.59
N LEU A 143 -18.70 -22.06 -28.60
CA LEU A 143 -17.82 -22.14 -27.43
C LEU A 143 -16.40 -22.61 -27.80
N LEU A 144 -16.27 -23.58 -28.70
CA LEU A 144 -14.96 -24.05 -29.18
C LEU A 144 -14.26 -22.96 -30.00
N ARG A 145 -14.96 -22.31 -30.93
CA ARG A 145 -14.45 -21.15 -31.70
C ARG A 145 -14.02 -20.03 -30.79
N PHE A 146 -14.83 -19.66 -29.80
CA PHE A 146 -14.46 -18.66 -28.80
C PHE A 146 -13.23 -19.08 -27.98
N GLN A 147 -13.02 -20.38 -27.73
CA GLN A 147 -11.84 -20.88 -27.04
C GLN A 147 -10.60 -21.00 -27.95
N SER A 148 -10.75 -21.10 -29.28
CA SER A 148 -9.66 -21.12 -30.25
C SER A 148 -9.28 -19.73 -30.78
N GLU A 149 -10.27 -18.82 -30.91
CA GLU A 149 -10.12 -17.42 -31.30
C GLU A 149 -9.75 -16.53 -30.13
N LYS A 150 -10.00 -16.98 -28.89
CA LYS A 150 -9.23 -16.45 -27.77
C LYS A 150 -7.76 -16.67 -28.11
N PRO A 151 -6.94 -15.60 -28.27
CA PRO A 151 -5.49 -15.79 -28.22
C PRO A 151 -5.26 -16.55 -26.94
N THR A 152 -4.65 -17.73 -27.06
CA THR A 152 -4.67 -18.76 -26.02
C THR A 152 -4.49 -18.09 -24.68
N SER A 153 -5.60 -17.90 -23.96
CA SER A 153 -5.53 -17.39 -22.62
C SER A 153 -5.17 -18.60 -21.75
N GLN A 154 -4.00 -19.20 -21.99
CA GLN A 154 -3.02 -19.23 -20.91
C GLN A 154 -3.06 -17.82 -20.38
N ALA A 155 -3.39 -17.62 -19.11
CA ALA A 155 -3.26 -16.30 -18.50
C ALA A 155 -1.95 -15.69 -19.01
N ALA A 156 -2.05 -14.79 -20.00
CA ALA A 156 -0.92 -14.08 -20.53
C ALA A 156 -0.69 -13.14 -19.37
N SER A 157 0.25 -13.54 -18.53
CA SER A 157 0.77 -12.73 -17.46
C SER A 157 0.89 -11.31 -18.02
N GLU A 158 0.32 -10.32 -17.36
CA GLU A 158 0.31 -8.91 -17.80
C GLU A 158 1.72 -8.49 -18.29
N ASP A 159 2.74 -9.08 -17.69
CA ASP A 159 4.11 -9.26 -18.16
C ASP A 159 4.30 -9.24 -19.71
N ASN A 160 3.61 -10.02 -20.52
CA ASN A 160 3.98 -10.12 -21.95
C ASN A 160 3.45 -8.98 -22.85
N GLN A 161 2.70 -8.00 -22.31
CA GLN A 161 2.19 -6.85 -23.08
C GLN A 161 3.24 -5.76 -23.26
N LEU A 162 3.25 -5.09 -24.42
CA LEU A 162 4.12 -3.93 -24.65
C LEU A 162 3.65 -2.70 -23.87
N VAL A 163 4.60 -1.94 -23.34
CA VAL A 163 4.33 -0.75 -22.51
C VAL A 163 3.62 0.35 -23.31
N GLY A 164 3.91 0.47 -24.61
CA GLY A 164 3.16 1.31 -25.53
C GLY A 164 3.38 2.82 -25.42
N PHE A 165 4.18 3.30 -24.45
CA PHE A 165 4.51 4.71 -24.30
C PHE A 165 5.94 4.93 -23.74
N GLY A 166 6.51 6.11 -24.00
CA GLY A 166 7.85 6.51 -23.52
C GLY A 166 9.02 5.85 -24.25
N THR A 167 10.25 6.10 -23.77
CA THR A 167 11.51 5.60 -24.36
C THR A 167 11.64 4.07 -24.39
N ARG A 168 10.76 3.34 -23.68
CA ARG A 168 10.66 1.88 -23.68
C ARG A 168 9.31 1.35 -24.17
N ALA A 169 8.62 2.11 -25.04
CA ALA A 169 7.35 1.70 -25.64
C ALA A 169 7.39 0.34 -26.35
N LYS A 170 8.59 -0.10 -26.77
CA LYS A 170 8.86 -1.38 -27.44
C LYS A 170 9.26 -2.53 -26.48
N SER A 171 9.33 -2.28 -25.17
CA SER A 171 9.58 -3.30 -24.14
C SER A 171 8.29 -3.88 -23.60
N THR A 172 8.34 -5.12 -23.07
CA THR A 172 7.18 -5.77 -22.43
C THR A 172 7.09 -5.42 -20.93
N TRP A 173 5.91 -5.54 -20.31
CA TRP A 173 5.74 -5.41 -18.85
C TRP A 173 6.56 -6.44 -18.06
N GLN A 174 6.98 -7.55 -18.69
CA GLN A 174 7.81 -8.62 -18.14
C GLN A 174 9.25 -8.13 -18.06
N GLU A 175 9.74 -7.43 -19.08
CA GLU A 175 11.06 -6.81 -19.08
C GLU A 175 11.14 -5.69 -18.02
N LEU A 176 10.04 -4.98 -17.77
CA LEU A 176 9.95 -4.01 -16.66
C LEU A 176 9.74 -4.67 -15.29
N GLY A 177 8.92 -5.71 -15.19
CA GLY A 177 8.62 -6.47 -13.98
C GLY A 177 9.82 -7.30 -13.50
N LEU A 178 10.60 -7.87 -14.43
CA LEU A 178 11.90 -8.50 -14.18
C LEU A 178 13.02 -7.49 -13.91
N MET A 179 12.83 -6.20 -14.21
CA MET A 179 13.74 -5.15 -13.70
C MET A 179 13.41 -4.74 -12.25
N LEU A 180 12.15 -4.86 -11.82
CA LEU A 180 11.75 -4.66 -10.41
C LEU A 180 11.86 -5.93 -9.56
N VAL A 181 12.29 -7.06 -10.11
CA VAL A 181 12.94 -8.16 -9.37
C VAL A 181 14.04 -8.70 -10.27
N VAL A 182 15.24 -8.12 -10.14
CA VAL A 182 16.52 -8.47 -10.78
C VAL A 182 16.62 -9.88 -11.40
N PRO A 183 17.34 -9.96 -12.55
CA PRO A 183 17.15 -10.98 -13.57
C PRO A 183 17.67 -12.36 -13.16
N HIS A 184 16.97 -13.38 -13.64
CA HIS A 184 17.30 -14.79 -13.48
C HIS A 184 18.63 -15.21 -14.16
N GLN A 185 19.26 -14.35 -14.98
CA GLN A 185 20.41 -14.71 -15.80
C GLN A 185 21.80 -14.43 -15.18
N GLN A 186 21.88 -13.81 -14.01
CA GLN A 186 23.16 -13.66 -13.27
C GLN A 186 23.24 -14.46 -11.97
N ARG A 187 22.19 -15.20 -11.60
CA ARG A 187 22.25 -16.14 -10.45
C ARG A 187 23.16 -17.34 -10.72
N ASP A 188 23.15 -17.88 -11.93
CA ASP A 188 23.81 -19.17 -12.20
C ASP A 188 25.33 -19.07 -12.43
N GLN A 189 25.88 -17.88 -12.62
CA GLN A 189 27.33 -17.70 -12.81
C GLN A 189 28.09 -17.27 -11.55
N GLN A 190 27.46 -16.62 -10.55
CA GLN A 190 28.14 -16.22 -9.31
C GLN A 190 27.83 -17.11 -8.09
N LEU A 191 26.83 -18.00 -8.15
CA LEU A 191 26.53 -18.95 -7.06
C LEU A 191 27.33 -20.27 -7.13
N LYS A 192 28.26 -20.44 -8.09
CA LYS A 192 29.12 -21.63 -8.16
C LYS A 192 30.19 -21.69 -7.06
N HIS A 193 30.46 -20.59 -6.35
CA HIS A 193 31.53 -20.53 -5.34
C HIS A 193 31.07 -20.35 -3.89
N LEU A 194 29.76 -20.36 -3.62
CA LEU A 194 29.23 -20.35 -2.25
C LEU A 194 28.12 -21.40 -2.12
N ARG A 195 28.50 -22.68 -2.15
CA ARG A 195 27.66 -23.78 -1.66
C ARG A 195 27.90 -24.00 -0.17
N PRO A 196 26.96 -23.57 0.69
CA PRO A 196 26.52 -24.37 1.80
C PRO A 196 25.11 -24.86 1.47
N GLN A 197 24.97 -26.19 1.31
CA GLN A 197 23.72 -26.96 1.21
C GLN A 197 22.44 -26.14 0.97
N THR A 198 22.03 -25.99 -0.29
CA THR A 198 20.72 -25.42 -0.61
C THR A 198 19.65 -26.29 0.05
N PRO A 199 18.85 -25.77 1.00
CA PRO A 199 17.77 -26.54 1.57
C PRO A 199 16.81 -26.92 0.45
N ASP A 200 16.42 -28.19 0.39
CA ASP A 200 15.42 -28.68 -0.55
C ASP A 200 14.04 -28.20 -0.06
N VAL A 201 13.57 -27.07 -0.59
CA VAL A 201 12.36 -26.36 -0.15
C VAL A 201 11.29 -26.48 -1.23
N VAL A 202 10.09 -26.91 -0.82
CA VAL A 202 8.91 -26.97 -1.70
C VAL A 202 7.80 -26.04 -1.22
N SER A 203 7.06 -25.47 -2.16
CA SER A 203 5.81 -24.79 -1.84
C SER A 203 4.71 -25.83 -1.57
N THR A 204 4.01 -25.68 -0.44
CA THR A 204 2.89 -26.54 -0.02
C THR A 204 1.56 -25.80 -0.06
N GLY A 205 1.45 -24.79 -0.92
CA GLY A 205 0.25 -23.95 -1.07
C GLY A 205 0.46 -22.52 -0.59
N VAL A 206 -0.66 -21.82 -0.39
CA VAL A 206 -0.72 -20.41 -0.01
C VAL A 206 -1.10 -20.28 1.46
N GLY A 207 -0.43 -19.37 2.16
CA GLY A 207 -0.72 -19.02 3.55
C GLY A 207 -2.01 -18.24 3.72
N ARG A 208 -2.37 -17.95 4.97
CA ARG A 208 -3.48 -17.04 5.25
C ARG A 208 -3.13 -15.65 4.72
N PRO A 209 -4.05 -14.96 4.03
CA PRO A 209 -3.80 -13.61 3.56
C PRO A 209 -3.54 -12.66 4.73
N ARG A 210 -2.57 -11.77 4.55
CA ARG A 210 -2.37 -10.65 5.47
C ARG A 210 -3.16 -9.46 4.97
N VAL A 211 -3.99 -8.88 5.84
CA VAL A 211 -4.67 -7.61 5.56
C VAL A 211 -3.70 -6.47 5.76
N ILE A 212 -3.63 -5.56 4.81
CA ILE A 212 -2.70 -4.43 4.81
C ILE A 212 -3.50 -3.17 4.61
N VAL A 213 -3.43 -2.29 5.61
CA VAL A 213 -4.14 -1.01 5.59
C VAL A 213 -3.20 0.08 5.10
N GLY A 214 -3.69 0.89 4.16
CA GLY A 214 -3.00 2.01 3.54
C GLY A 214 -3.84 3.27 3.54
N THR A 215 -3.23 4.38 3.12
CA THR A 215 -3.87 5.69 2.98
C THR A 215 -5.04 5.73 1.98
N ASN A 216 -5.12 4.75 1.07
CA ASN A 216 -6.14 4.69 0.03
C ASN A 216 -7.12 3.52 0.23
N GLY A 217 -6.96 2.72 1.30
CA GLY A 217 -7.75 1.52 1.52
C GLY A 217 -6.96 0.34 2.07
N GLN A 218 -7.57 -0.83 1.96
CA GLN A 218 -6.97 -2.09 2.35
C GLN A 218 -6.71 -3.00 1.14
N TYR A 219 -5.66 -3.81 1.21
CA TYR A 219 -5.34 -4.87 0.26
C TYR A 219 -4.78 -6.09 0.98
N TYR A 220 -4.72 -7.22 0.28
CA TYR A 220 -4.25 -8.48 0.85
C TYR A 220 -2.94 -8.91 0.20
N ILE A 221 -1.99 -9.38 1.02
CA ILE A 221 -0.81 -10.10 0.53
C ILE A 221 -0.99 -11.58 0.85
N PHE A 222 -0.86 -12.40 -0.19
CA PHE A 222 -0.80 -13.85 -0.10
C PHE A 222 0.66 -14.29 -0.20
N SER A 223 1.10 -15.11 0.73
CA SER A 223 2.46 -15.64 0.73
C SER A 223 2.47 -17.15 0.55
N SER A 224 3.44 -17.65 -0.21
CA SER A 224 3.63 -19.10 -0.35
C SER A 224 4.05 -19.70 0.99
N ARG A 225 3.38 -20.79 1.37
CA ARG A 225 3.80 -21.66 2.45
C ARG A 225 4.91 -22.57 1.93
N LEU A 226 6.07 -22.50 2.57
CA LEU A 226 7.28 -23.21 2.19
C LEU A 226 7.56 -24.30 3.24
N ARG A 227 7.96 -25.49 2.77
CA ARG A 227 8.30 -26.64 3.62
C ARG A 227 9.67 -27.19 3.23
N CYS A 228 10.53 -27.42 4.21
CA CYS A 228 11.78 -28.15 3.99
C CYS A 228 11.48 -29.65 3.80
N ARG A 229 12.03 -30.27 2.75
CA ARG A 229 11.90 -31.73 2.54
C ARG A 229 12.70 -32.54 3.56
N THR A 230 13.75 -31.99 4.14
CA THR A 230 14.62 -32.71 5.10
C THR A 230 14.08 -32.62 6.53
N CYS A 231 13.90 -31.41 7.07
CA CYS A 231 13.49 -31.21 8.46
C CYS A 231 11.97 -31.00 8.64
N GLN A 232 11.20 -31.00 7.56
CA GLN A 232 9.74 -30.84 7.54
C GLN A 232 9.20 -29.53 8.17
N ARG A 233 10.09 -28.60 8.57
CA ARG A 233 9.70 -27.29 9.08
C ARG A 233 8.99 -26.48 8.01
N VAL A 234 8.01 -25.69 8.44
CA VAL A 234 7.17 -24.85 7.58
C VAL A 234 7.42 -23.39 7.92
N TRP A 235 7.53 -22.55 6.89
CA TRP A 235 7.62 -21.10 7.00
C TRP A 235 6.84 -20.41 5.88
N PHE A 236 6.67 -19.10 6.02
CA PHE A 236 6.06 -18.26 5.00
C PHE A 236 7.13 -17.45 4.27
N ALA A 237 6.95 -17.30 2.96
CA ALA A 237 7.87 -16.54 2.11
C ALA A 237 7.93 -15.04 2.48
N ASP A 238 6.88 -14.50 3.11
CA ASP A 238 6.76 -13.11 3.54
C ASP A 238 7.31 -12.84 4.95
N SER A 239 7.98 -13.82 5.57
CA SER A 239 8.54 -13.64 6.91
C SER A 239 9.64 -12.56 6.90
N PRO A 240 9.61 -11.57 7.82
CA PRO A 240 10.59 -10.49 7.86
C PRO A 240 12.05 -10.98 7.87
N ARG A 241 12.32 -12.08 8.58
CA ARG A 241 13.65 -12.71 8.67
C ARG A 241 14.24 -13.12 7.31
N TRP A 242 13.38 -13.41 6.33
CA TRP A 242 13.82 -13.75 4.98
C TRP A 242 13.98 -12.50 4.11
N LEU A 243 13.13 -11.50 4.31
CA LEU A 243 13.23 -10.22 3.62
C LEU A 243 14.50 -9.46 4.02
N ASP A 244 14.94 -9.58 5.27
CA ASP A 244 16.20 -8.98 5.74
C ASP A 244 17.44 -9.59 5.08
N LYS A 245 17.33 -10.82 4.56
CA LYS A 245 18.40 -11.47 3.79
C LYS A 245 18.44 -11.05 2.33
N LEU A 246 17.38 -10.40 1.84
CA LEU A 246 17.37 -9.86 0.49
C LEU A 246 18.20 -8.58 0.44
N PRO A 247 18.89 -8.31 -0.69
CA PRO A 247 19.53 -7.02 -0.88
C PRO A 247 18.52 -5.87 -0.71
N LYS A 248 18.94 -4.78 -0.03
CA LYS A 248 18.06 -3.67 0.38
C LYS A 248 17.15 -3.14 -0.73
N ARG A 249 17.65 -3.09 -1.98
CA ARG A 249 16.86 -2.67 -3.15
C ARG A 249 15.56 -3.47 -3.31
N PHE A 250 15.56 -4.77 -3.03
CA PHE A 250 14.37 -5.62 -3.13
C PHE A 250 13.44 -5.53 -1.94
N ALA A 251 14.01 -5.51 -0.73
CA ALA A 251 13.22 -5.28 0.48
C ALA A 251 12.48 -3.92 0.40
N ASN A 252 13.08 -2.92 -0.24
CA ASN A 252 12.48 -1.60 -0.44
C ASN A 252 11.31 -1.60 -1.43
N MET A 253 11.25 -2.54 -2.38
CA MET A 253 10.14 -2.63 -3.35
C MET A 253 8.86 -3.23 -2.77
N VAL A 254 8.94 -3.95 -1.65
CA VAL A 254 7.74 -4.48 -0.98
C VAL A 254 6.85 -3.30 -0.55
N PRO A 255 5.56 -3.23 -0.95
CA PRO A 255 4.70 -2.07 -0.70
C PRO A 255 4.24 -1.95 0.76
N ALA A 256 4.51 -2.98 1.57
CA ALA A 256 4.12 -3.08 2.95
C ALA A 256 5.33 -3.19 3.87
N PHE A 257 5.16 -2.64 5.06
CA PHE A 257 5.97 -2.90 6.21
C PHE A 257 5.43 -4.15 6.92
N LEU A 258 6.24 -5.21 7.00
CA LEU A 258 5.83 -6.51 7.50
C LEU A 258 6.43 -6.74 8.88
N THR A 259 5.57 -7.02 9.87
CA THR A 259 5.98 -7.57 11.16
C THR A 259 5.77 -9.08 11.16
N TYR A 260 6.06 -9.75 12.29
CA TYR A 260 5.94 -11.21 12.36
C TYR A 260 4.55 -11.71 11.94
N LYS A 261 3.46 -11.11 12.46
CA LYS A 261 2.07 -11.49 12.15
C LYS A 261 1.26 -10.41 11.42
N LYS A 262 1.62 -9.14 11.55
CA LYS A 262 0.82 -8.01 11.05
C LYS A 262 1.56 -7.30 9.92
N ALA A 263 0.88 -6.40 9.23
CA ALA A 263 1.44 -5.61 8.16
C ALA A 263 0.72 -4.27 8.06
N ILE A 264 1.45 -3.24 7.64
CA ILE A 264 0.90 -1.91 7.34
C ILE A 264 1.48 -1.42 6.02
N CYS A 265 0.71 -0.69 5.22
CA CYS A 265 1.21 -0.15 3.96
C CYS A 265 2.30 0.88 4.23
N LYS A 266 3.36 0.90 3.41
CA LYS A 266 4.40 1.94 3.48
C LYS A 266 3.84 3.34 3.28
N SER A 267 2.74 3.50 2.56
CA SER A 267 2.11 4.82 2.37
C SER A 267 1.69 5.47 3.69
N VAL A 268 1.26 4.69 4.68
CA VAL A 268 0.90 5.22 6.02
C VAL A 268 2.14 5.74 6.74
N LEU A 269 3.25 4.99 6.69
CA LEU A 269 4.51 5.39 7.32
C LEU A 269 5.15 6.59 6.61
N HIS A 270 5.07 6.64 5.28
CA HIS A 270 5.53 7.78 4.51
C HIS A 270 4.71 9.04 4.81
N GLU A 271 3.39 8.93 4.92
CA GLU A 271 2.53 10.06 5.27
C GLU A 271 2.78 10.54 6.69
N LEU A 272 2.99 9.63 7.66
CA LEU A 272 3.41 9.97 9.02
C LEU A 272 4.71 10.80 9.02
N ARG A 273 5.71 10.37 8.25
CA ARG A 273 6.99 11.06 8.14
C ARG A 273 6.90 12.41 7.44
N ARG A 274 6.10 12.49 6.38
CA ARG A 274 5.94 13.69 5.55
C ARG A 274 5.14 14.78 6.26
N THR A 275 4.08 14.40 6.97
CA THR A 275 3.15 15.36 7.59
C THR A 275 3.49 15.70 9.04
N GLY A 276 4.32 14.89 9.71
CA GLY A 276 4.62 15.06 11.13
C GLY A 276 3.42 14.80 12.05
N LYS A 277 2.32 14.22 11.54
CA LYS A 277 1.15 13.86 12.34
C LYS A 277 1.51 12.86 13.43
N SER A 278 0.82 12.95 14.57
CA SER A 278 0.99 11.95 15.61
C SER A 278 0.47 10.57 15.14
N PRO A 279 1.05 9.46 15.61
CA PRO A 279 0.51 8.12 15.34
C PRO A 279 -0.96 7.97 15.75
N THR A 280 -1.41 8.72 16.76
CA THR A 280 -2.82 8.76 17.19
C THR A 280 -3.72 9.38 16.14
N ASP A 281 -3.33 10.54 15.61
CA ASP A 281 -4.12 11.24 14.60
C ASP A 281 -4.15 10.46 13.29
N MET A 282 -3.02 9.84 12.90
CA MET A 282 -2.97 8.96 11.74
C MET A 282 -3.86 7.72 11.92
N ALA A 283 -3.83 7.08 13.08
CA ALA A 283 -4.69 5.93 13.37
C ALA A 283 -6.17 6.30 13.24
N LYS A 284 -6.59 7.45 13.79
CA LYS A 284 -7.96 7.97 13.63
C LYS A 284 -8.31 8.18 12.15
N GLN A 285 -7.48 8.91 11.41
CA GLN A 285 -7.70 9.18 9.99
C GLN A 285 -7.82 7.89 9.16
N VAL A 286 -6.95 6.91 9.41
CA VAL A 286 -6.98 5.63 8.70
C VAL A 286 -8.22 4.81 9.08
N ASN A 287 -8.61 4.79 10.35
CA ASN A 287 -9.81 4.08 10.80
C ASN A 287 -11.10 4.73 10.26
N GLU A 288 -11.19 6.06 10.25
CA GLU A 288 -12.29 6.80 9.62
C GLU A 288 -12.42 6.43 8.14
N LEU A 289 -11.29 6.34 7.42
CA LEU A 289 -11.30 5.89 6.03
C LEU A 289 -11.82 4.44 5.88
N MET A 290 -11.47 3.53 6.79
CA MET A 290 -11.98 2.16 6.74
C MET A 290 -13.48 2.09 7.03
N HIS A 291 -13.97 2.88 7.99
CA HIS A 291 -15.40 3.02 8.27
C HIS A 291 -16.16 3.63 7.10
N LEU A 292 -15.62 4.67 6.46
CA LEU A 292 -16.22 5.27 5.26
C LEU A 292 -16.37 4.24 4.12
N LYS A 293 -15.37 3.37 3.93
CA LYS A 293 -15.47 2.28 2.93
C LYS A 293 -16.55 1.26 3.27
N TYR A 294 -16.69 0.94 4.54
CA TYR A 294 -17.77 0.07 5.01
C TYR A 294 -19.14 0.71 4.76
N GLU A 295 -19.33 1.99 5.10
CA GLU A 295 -20.58 2.72 4.86
C GLU A 295 -20.91 2.78 3.36
N GLN A 296 -19.93 3.05 2.51
CA GLN A 296 -20.10 3.05 1.05
C GLN A 296 -20.49 1.66 0.51
N ALA A 297 -19.89 0.60 1.05
CA ALA A 297 -20.23 -0.77 0.67
C ALA A 297 -21.65 -1.14 1.14
N HIS A 298 -22.04 -0.72 2.34
CA HIS A 298 -23.40 -0.89 2.85
C HIS A 298 -24.42 -0.13 1.99
N LEU A 299 -24.14 1.12 1.64
CA LEU A 299 -25.00 1.90 0.73
C LEU A 299 -25.14 1.22 -0.64
N SER A 300 -24.04 0.71 -1.18
CA SER A 300 -24.04 -0.05 -2.44
C SER A 300 -24.86 -1.34 -2.34
N TYR A 301 -24.83 -2.00 -1.19
CA TYR A 301 -25.67 -3.16 -0.90
C TYR A 301 -27.16 -2.80 -0.85
N LEU A 302 -27.52 -1.71 -0.16
CA LEU A 302 -28.90 -1.21 -0.11
C LEU A 302 -29.42 -0.82 -1.50
N HIS A 303 -28.62 -0.12 -2.30
CA HIS A 303 -28.95 0.17 -3.70
C HIS A 303 -29.12 -1.11 -4.53
N SER A 304 -28.31 -2.14 -4.28
CA SER A 304 -28.44 -3.43 -4.95
C SER A 304 -29.75 -4.13 -4.59
N ILE A 305 -30.17 -4.07 -3.32
CA ILE A 305 -31.49 -4.56 -2.89
C ILE A 305 -32.60 -3.78 -3.58
N GLN A 306 -32.54 -2.45 -3.55
CA GLN A 306 -33.54 -1.58 -4.17
C GLN A 306 -33.69 -1.87 -5.66
N ASN A 307 -32.58 -1.99 -6.38
CA ASN A 307 -32.58 -2.34 -7.81
C ASN A 307 -33.27 -3.69 -8.07
N ILE A 308 -33.14 -4.66 -7.16
CA ILE A 308 -33.83 -5.94 -7.29
C ILE A 308 -35.34 -5.76 -7.09
N TRP A 309 -35.76 -5.01 -6.07
CA TRP A 309 -37.18 -4.73 -5.81
C TRP A 309 -37.83 -3.93 -6.94
N ASP A 310 -37.16 -2.91 -7.46
CA ASP A 310 -37.64 -2.11 -8.60
C ASP A 310 -37.77 -2.96 -9.87
N ALA A 311 -36.86 -3.90 -10.09
CA ALA A 311 -36.96 -4.87 -11.17
C ALA A 311 -38.15 -5.84 -10.97
N GLU A 312 -38.39 -6.31 -9.74
CA GLU A 312 -39.55 -7.14 -9.41
C GLU A 312 -40.88 -6.38 -9.59
N ALA A 313 -40.92 -5.09 -9.27
CA ALA A 313 -42.04 -4.19 -9.52
C ALA A 313 -42.23 -3.83 -11.01
N GLY A 314 -41.30 -4.22 -11.88
CA GLY A 314 -41.35 -3.98 -13.32
C GLY A 314 -40.92 -2.57 -13.75
N ALA A 315 -40.29 -1.79 -12.86
CA ALA A 315 -39.88 -0.42 -13.13
C ALA A 315 -38.88 -0.30 -14.31
N TYR A 316 -38.07 -1.35 -14.54
CA TYR A 316 -37.09 -1.39 -15.63
C TYR A 316 -37.56 -2.16 -16.88
N GLY A 317 -38.85 -2.50 -16.98
CA GLY A 317 -39.41 -3.26 -18.11
C GLY A 317 -38.94 -4.73 -18.18
N GLN A 318 -38.17 -5.20 -17.20
CA GLN A 318 -37.72 -6.58 -17.06
C GLN A 318 -38.24 -7.13 -15.73
N LYS A 319 -38.98 -8.26 -15.76
CA LYS A 319 -39.36 -9.00 -14.55
C LYS A 319 -38.28 -10.03 -14.26
N THR A 320 -37.66 -9.98 -13.09
CA THR A 320 -36.63 -10.93 -12.68
C THR A 320 -37.25 -12.28 -12.31
N LEU A 321 -36.62 -13.40 -12.71
CA LEU A 321 -37.04 -14.77 -12.36
C LEU A 321 -36.92 -15.07 -10.85
N SER A 322 -36.41 -14.13 -10.04
CA SER A 322 -36.18 -14.25 -8.60
C SER A 322 -37.43 -14.60 -7.80
N HIS A 323 -38.60 -14.19 -8.29
CA HIS A 323 -39.90 -14.48 -7.68
C HIS A 323 -40.23 -15.99 -7.63
N LEU A 324 -39.52 -16.83 -8.41
CA LEU A 324 -39.68 -18.28 -8.47
C LEU A 324 -38.64 -19.07 -7.65
N VAL A 325 -37.56 -18.40 -7.18
CA VAL A 325 -36.39 -19.08 -6.57
C VAL A 325 -36.11 -18.64 -5.13
N ARG A 326 -36.54 -17.45 -4.71
CA ARG A 326 -36.39 -16.99 -3.32
C ARG A 326 -37.29 -17.81 -2.38
N LYS A 327 -36.68 -18.60 -1.49
CA LYS A 327 -37.36 -19.20 -0.33
C LYS A 327 -37.72 -18.18 0.75
N ASP A 328 -36.89 -17.15 0.88
CA ASP A 328 -37.06 -16.06 1.85
C ASP A 328 -37.25 -14.73 1.12
N VAL A 329 -38.25 -13.96 1.56
CA VAL A 329 -38.64 -12.66 0.99
C VAL A 329 -37.63 -11.56 1.36
N MET A 330 -36.84 -11.78 2.41
CA MET A 330 -35.93 -10.78 2.97
C MET A 330 -34.47 -11.03 2.56
N PRO A 331 -33.77 -10.01 2.01
CA PRO A 331 -32.32 -10.07 1.82
C PRO A 331 -31.59 -10.34 3.15
N GLN A 332 -30.44 -11.01 3.10
CA GLN A 332 -29.59 -11.16 4.29
C GLN A 332 -29.15 -9.79 4.82
N SER A 333 -28.89 -9.67 6.12
CA SER A 333 -28.30 -8.44 6.66
C SER A 333 -26.87 -8.25 6.14
N PHE A 334 -26.43 -7.00 5.97
CA PHE A 334 -25.07 -6.67 5.47
C PHE A 334 -23.94 -7.06 6.45
N GLY A 335 -24.29 -7.44 7.68
CA GLY A 335 -23.33 -7.71 8.75
C GLY A 335 -22.83 -6.41 9.40
N SER A 336 -22.28 -6.50 10.61
CA SER A 336 -21.63 -5.36 11.27
C SER A 336 -20.19 -5.18 10.77
N TYR A 337 -19.57 -4.05 11.10
CA TYR A 337 -18.18 -3.77 10.69
C TYR A 337 -17.21 -4.88 11.14
N ASP A 338 -17.34 -5.35 12.38
CA ASP A 338 -16.45 -6.36 12.98
C ASP A 338 -16.86 -7.81 12.67
N ASP A 339 -17.86 -8.04 11.82
CA ASP A 339 -18.33 -9.37 11.47
C ASP A 339 -17.25 -10.16 10.71
N ALA A 340 -16.72 -11.21 11.33
CA ALA A 340 -15.62 -12.01 10.79
C ALA A 340 -16.02 -12.83 9.55
N ASP A 341 -17.29 -13.24 9.46
CA ASP A 341 -17.82 -13.99 8.32
C ASP A 341 -18.40 -13.06 7.24
N GLY A 342 -18.53 -11.76 7.57
CA GLY A 342 -18.97 -10.67 6.69
C GLY A 342 -17.82 -9.75 6.25
N TRP A 343 -17.90 -8.47 6.63
CA TRP A 343 -16.97 -7.43 6.17
C TRP A 343 -15.53 -7.59 6.70
N CYS A 344 -15.38 -8.24 7.87
CA CYS A 344 -14.11 -8.46 8.56
C CYS A 344 -13.29 -7.16 8.73
N GLY A 345 -13.92 -6.17 9.35
CA GLY A 345 -13.34 -4.85 9.57
C GLY A 345 -12.01 -4.90 10.32
N VAL A 346 -11.12 -3.98 9.96
CA VAL A 346 -9.79 -3.86 10.58
C VAL A 346 -9.66 -2.50 11.24
N SER A 347 -9.10 -2.47 12.45
CA SER A 347 -8.72 -1.24 13.14
C SER A 347 -7.21 -1.17 13.35
N VAL A 348 -6.66 0.01 13.12
CA VAL A 348 -5.25 0.33 13.33
C VAL A 348 -5.12 1.09 14.64
N SER A 349 -4.24 0.63 15.53
CA SER A 349 -3.98 1.30 16.80
C SER A 349 -2.77 2.24 16.71
N ALA A 350 -2.81 3.33 17.47
CA ALA A 350 -1.70 4.28 17.56
C ALA A 350 -0.40 3.64 18.07
N HIS A 351 -0.51 2.71 19.03
CA HIS A 351 0.62 1.93 19.54
C HIS A 351 1.29 1.11 18.44
N TYR A 352 0.49 0.41 17.62
CA TYR A 352 1.03 -0.38 16.51
C TYR A 352 1.75 0.49 15.46
N LEU A 353 1.20 1.65 15.13
CA LEU A 353 1.88 2.60 14.23
C LEU A 353 3.18 3.14 14.84
N THR A 354 3.22 3.35 16.16
CA THR A 354 4.41 3.78 16.87
C THR A 354 5.50 2.72 16.79
N ASP A 355 5.17 1.45 17.05
CA ASP A 355 6.10 0.33 16.92
C ASP A 355 6.65 0.19 15.50
N CYS A 356 5.77 0.30 14.49
CA CYS A 356 6.18 0.25 13.08
C CYS A 356 7.12 1.40 12.71
N LEU A 357 6.87 2.60 13.24
CA LEU A 357 7.69 3.77 12.99
C LEU A 357 9.08 3.64 13.63
N ILE A 358 9.14 3.15 14.88
CA ILE A 358 10.39 2.89 15.60
C ILE A 358 11.24 1.85 14.86
N ASP A 359 10.65 0.71 14.48
CA ASP A 359 11.39 -0.34 13.77
C ASP A 359 11.86 0.12 12.39
N GLU A 360 11.08 0.95 11.67
CA GLU A 360 11.55 1.55 10.41
C GLU A 360 12.72 2.52 10.63
N TYR A 361 12.72 3.31 11.71
CA TYR A 361 13.87 4.17 12.05
C TYR A 361 15.10 3.34 12.44
N GLN A 362 14.93 2.26 13.21
CA GLN A 362 16.01 1.34 13.56
C GLN A 362 16.62 0.69 12.32
N ARG A 363 15.79 0.25 11.37
CA ARG A 363 16.26 -0.32 10.09
C ARG A 363 17.11 0.68 9.29
N GLN A 364 16.71 1.95 9.31
CA GLN A 364 17.40 3.03 8.60
C GLN A 364 18.52 3.68 9.41
N GLN A 365 18.72 3.28 10.68
CA GLN A 365 19.64 3.91 11.61
C GLN A 365 21.03 4.08 11.00
N SER A 366 21.62 3.02 10.45
CA SER A 366 22.95 3.07 9.81
C SER A 366 23.06 4.15 8.72
N ALA A 367 22.05 4.26 7.86
CA ALA A 367 22.04 5.24 6.76
C ALA A 367 21.81 6.67 7.28
N ILE A 368 20.91 6.84 8.24
CA ILE A 368 20.63 8.13 8.87
C ILE A 368 21.88 8.61 9.65
N THR A 369 22.53 7.73 10.39
CA THR A 369 23.78 8.05 11.11
C THR A 369 24.87 8.48 10.14
N LEU A 370 25.05 7.75 9.03
CA LEU A 370 26.05 8.13 8.01
C LEU A 370 25.73 9.49 7.38
N LEU A 371 24.46 9.75 7.06
CA LEU A 371 24.01 11.04 6.56
C LEU A 371 24.32 12.16 7.57
N MET A 372 23.95 11.97 8.84
CA MET A 372 24.23 12.95 9.90
C MET A 372 25.73 13.21 10.09
N GLN A 373 26.58 12.19 9.96
CA GLN A 373 28.04 12.35 10.02
C GLN A 373 28.58 13.21 8.87
N GLY A 374 27.97 13.13 7.68
CA GLY A 374 28.31 13.94 6.51
C GLY A 374 27.62 15.32 6.43
N THR A 375 26.78 15.68 7.41
CA THR A 375 26.00 16.93 7.40
C THR A 375 26.79 18.11 7.95
N PHE A 376 27.37 18.93 7.07
CA PHE A 376 28.05 20.18 7.46
C PHE A 376 27.19 21.41 7.10
N GLY A 377 27.63 22.58 7.53
CA GLY A 377 26.95 23.85 7.25
C GLY A 377 27.89 25.04 7.39
N GLN A 378 27.59 26.09 6.66
CA GLN A 378 28.28 27.38 6.75
C GLN A 378 27.64 28.32 7.78
N VAL A 379 26.38 28.05 8.12
CA VAL A 379 25.59 28.80 9.09
C VAL A 379 24.95 27.82 10.04
N LEU A 380 25.16 28.01 11.34
CA LEU A 380 24.55 27.18 12.37
C LEU A 380 23.49 27.96 13.15
N ARG A 381 22.44 27.26 13.56
CA ARG A 381 21.50 27.74 14.56
C ARG A 381 21.37 26.67 15.64
N SER A 382 21.45 27.10 16.89
CA SER A 382 21.17 26.25 18.02
C SER A 382 19.86 26.64 18.69
N ASP A 383 19.13 25.64 19.17
CA ASP A 383 17.88 25.83 19.90
C ASP A 383 17.75 24.75 20.97
N HIS A 384 17.07 25.08 22.07
CA HIS A 384 16.78 24.18 23.16
C HIS A 384 15.27 23.96 23.28
N THR A 385 14.85 22.70 23.40
CA THR A 385 13.45 22.37 23.69
C THR A 385 13.32 21.53 24.95
N ARG A 386 12.40 21.96 25.82
CA ARG A 386 12.00 21.22 27.03
C ARG A 386 10.84 20.28 26.76
N LYS A 387 10.19 20.35 25.60
CA LYS A 387 8.97 19.56 25.30
C LYS A 387 9.24 18.06 25.29
N VAL A 388 10.36 17.64 24.70
CA VAL A 388 10.79 16.23 24.69
C VAL A 388 11.27 15.82 26.08
N ALA A 389 12.05 16.68 26.73
CA ALA A 389 12.64 16.40 28.03
C ALA A 389 11.62 16.28 29.18
N ARG A 390 10.47 16.97 29.11
CA ARG A 390 9.35 16.80 30.06
C ARG A 390 8.78 15.38 30.09
N LYS A 391 9.00 14.57 29.04
CA LYS A 391 8.59 13.16 28.99
C LYS A 391 9.65 12.21 29.54
N VAL A 392 10.88 12.71 29.75
CA VAL A 392 12.02 11.95 30.24
C VAL A 392 12.46 12.57 31.56
N THR A 393 11.64 12.38 32.60
CA THR A 393 11.98 12.82 33.95
C THR A 393 12.95 11.81 34.55
N LEU A 394 14.24 12.14 34.56
CA LEU A 394 15.24 11.37 35.31
C LEU A 394 15.26 11.86 36.77
N SER A 395 15.76 11.02 37.66
CA SER A 395 15.93 11.31 39.09
C SER A 395 16.80 12.55 39.39
N SER A 396 17.53 13.07 38.40
CA SER A 396 18.43 14.23 38.51
C SER A 396 17.80 15.59 38.16
N GLY A 397 16.49 15.67 37.89
CA GLY A 397 15.79 16.94 37.61
C GLY A 397 15.39 17.17 36.15
N THR A 398 15.11 18.43 35.79
CA THR A 398 14.59 18.80 34.47
C THR A 398 15.70 18.81 33.42
N MET A 399 15.65 17.87 32.47
CA MET A 399 16.52 17.87 31.29
C MET A 399 16.04 18.89 30.25
N SER A 400 16.90 19.27 29.32
CA SER A 400 16.57 20.01 28.09
C SER A 400 17.25 19.33 26.91
N SER A 401 16.58 19.23 25.77
CA SER A 401 17.23 18.75 24.54
C SER A 401 17.79 19.95 23.77
N TYR A 402 19.05 19.87 23.37
CA TYR A 402 19.76 20.93 22.67
C TYR A 402 20.14 20.43 21.26
N ALA A 403 19.77 21.18 20.23
CA ALA A 403 20.02 20.83 18.84
C ALA A 403 20.83 21.93 18.16
N VAL A 404 21.79 21.55 17.32
CA VAL A 404 22.49 22.44 16.40
C VAL A 404 22.13 22.03 14.98
N MET A 405 21.59 22.96 14.21
CA MET A 405 21.11 22.77 12.84
C MET A 405 21.90 23.66 11.88
N ASN A 406 22.03 23.25 10.62
CA ASN A 406 22.65 24.05 9.57
C ASN A 406 21.62 24.92 8.81
N GLU A 407 22.08 25.67 7.81
CA GLU A 407 21.27 26.51 6.92
C GLU A 407 20.11 25.77 6.21
N ASN A 408 20.24 24.45 6.06
CA ASN A 408 19.26 23.59 5.42
C ASN A 408 18.33 22.90 6.44
N TRP A 409 18.30 23.37 7.69
CA TRP A 409 17.54 22.79 8.81
C TRP A 409 17.89 21.33 9.12
N MET A 410 19.07 20.87 8.68
CA MET A 410 19.55 19.53 9.00
C MET A 410 20.27 19.55 10.35
N ILE A 411 19.96 18.58 11.20
CA ILE A 411 20.59 18.44 12.50
C ILE A 411 22.05 18.03 12.31
N SER A 412 22.96 18.87 12.77
CA SER A 412 24.40 18.62 12.79
C SER A 412 24.86 17.98 14.11
N SER A 413 24.23 18.37 15.23
CA SER A 413 24.46 17.75 16.54
C SER A 413 23.21 17.84 17.41
N TRP A 414 22.99 16.85 18.28
CA TRP A 414 21.88 16.83 19.21
C TRP A 414 22.28 16.12 20.51
N VAL A 415 22.00 16.75 21.65
CA VAL A 415 22.33 16.23 22.97
C VAL A 415 21.22 16.51 23.99
N MET A 416 21.15 15.67 25.01
CA MET A 416 20.31 15.90 26.19
C MET A 416 21.19 16.44 27.31
N VAL A 417 20.86 17.63 27.83
CA VAL A 417 21.64 18.30 28.89
C VAL A 417 20.78 18.62 30.11
N GLN A 418 21.39 18.57 31.30
CA GLN A 418 20.74 18.96 32.56
C GLN A 418 20.64 20.48 32.74
N SER A 419 21.59 21.22 32.17
CA SER A 419 21.61 22.68 32.21
C SER A 419 22.15 23.24 30.90
N GLU A 420 21.76 24.48 30.59
CA GLU A 420 22.26 25.26 29.44
C GLU A 420 23.64 25.90 29.74
N ALA A 421 24.33 25.47 30.80
CA ALA A 421 25.62 26.02 31.19
C ALA A 421 26.72 25.59 30.21
N GLU A 422 27.77 26.42 30.10
CA GLU A 422 28.93 26.18 29.22
C GLU A 422 29.49 24.76 29.40
N LYS A 423 29.75 24.36 30.65
CA LYS A 423 30.29 23.04 31.00
C LYS A 423 29.46 21.86 30.48
N SER A 424 28.14 22.03 30.36
CA SER A 424 27.23 20.98 29.88
C SER A 424 27.28 20.82 28.36
N LEU A 425 27.56 21.91 27.62
CA LEU A 425 27.58 21.93 26.15
C LEU A 425 29.00 21.84 25.56
N GLU A 426 30.03 22.05 26.38
CA GLU A 426 31.44 21.97 25.98
C GLU A 426 31.78 20.66 25.23
N PRO A 427 31.42 19.45 25.73
CA PRO A 427 31.76 18.21 25.02
C PRO A 427 31.10 18.10 23.64
N MET A 428 29.89 18.63 23.51
CA MET A 428 29.16 18.64 22.23
C MET A 428 29.88 19.53 21.21
N TYR A 429 30.28 20.74 21.61
CA TYR A 429 30.97 21.68 20.71
C TYR A 429 32.40 21.24 20.39
N GLN A 430 33.12 20.64 21.33
CA GLN A 430 34.41 20.01 21.05
C GLN A 430 34.28 18.88 20.02
N GLY A 431 33.27 18.02 20.19
CA GLY A 431 32.97 16.96 19.22
C GLY A 431 32.63 17.53 17.84
N LEU A 432 31.83 18.60 17.79
CA LEU A 432 31.48 19.28 16.54
C LEU A 432 32.71 19.91 15.88
N ALA A 433 33.56 20.61 16.64
CA ALA A 433 34.77 21.23 16.13
C ALA A 433 35.74 20.19 15.56
N LYS A 434 35.97 19.11 16.32
CA LYS A 434 36.79 17.98 15.87
C LYS A 434 36.25 17.38 14.59
N ARG A 435 34.94 17.19 14.47
CA ARG A 435 34.31 16.63 13.27
C ARG A 435 34.53 17.49 12.02
N TYR A 436 34.49 18.81 12.13
CA TYR A 436 34.81 19.71 11.01
C TYR A 436 36.30 19.63 10.64
N SER A 437 37.19 19.65 11.65
CA SER A 437 38.64 19.52 11.45
C SER A 437 39.03 18.18 10.79
N ASP A 438 38.49 17.06 11.29
CA ASP A 438 38.76 15.71 10.79
C ASP A 438 38.29 15.55 9.33
N ALA A 439 37.22 16.25 8.94
CA ALA A 439 36.68 16.25 7.58
C ALA A 439 37.40 17.24 6.64
N GLY A 440 38.28 18.10 7.15
CA GLY A 440 38.91 19.17 6.37
C GLY A 440 37.92 20.24 5.87
N VAL A 441 36.77 20.38 6.54
CA VAL A 441 35.73 21.35 6.19
C VAL A 441 35.87 22.58 7.08
N GLU A 442 35.82 23.78 6.48
CA GLU A 442 35.85 25.03 7.24
C GLU A 442 34.65 25.11 8.19
N LYS A 443 34.90 25.59 9.42
CA LYS A 443 33.86 25.74 10.43
C LYS A 443 32.84 26.80 9.98
N ALA A 444 31.59 26.65 10.42
CA ALA A 444 30.54 27.58 10.08
C ALA A 444 30.89 29.02 10.48
N ASN A 445 30.75 29.96 9.53
CA ASN A 445 31.11 31.36 9.68
C ASN A 445 30.25 32.10 10.71
N TYR A 446 28.99 31.68 10.86
CA TYR A 446 28.05 32.29 11.78
C TYR A 446 27.31 31.22 12.57
N HIS A 447 27.11 31.50 13.85
CA HIS A 447 26.32 30.63 14.72
C HIS A 447 25.35 31.44 15.58
N TRP A 448 24.06 31.22 15.37
CA TRP A 448 22.98 31.80 16.17
C TRP A 448 22.67 30.95 17.40
N VAL A 449 22.64 31.60 18.57
CA VAL A 449 22.39 30.95 19.86
C VAL A 449 21.39 31.74 20.69
N ASP A 450 20.57 31.05 21.48
CA ASP A 450 19.58 31.69 22.37
C ASP A 450 20.22 32.45 23.54
N ARG A 451 21.36 31.94 24.01
CA ARG A 451 22.18 32.57 25.05
C ARG A 451 23.61 32.74 24.54
N ASP A 452 24.00 33.99 24.39
CA ASP A 452 25.40 34.39 24.31
C ASP A 452 25.78 35.22 25.54
N CYS A 453 27.09 35.42 25.72
CA CYS A 453 27.72 36.05 26.87
C CYS A 453 26.92 37.24 27.43
N CYS A 454 26.67 37.23 28.73
CA CYS A 454 26.15 38.38 29.44
C CYS A 454 27.32 39.01 30.21
N ALA A 455 27.76 40.21 29.82
CA ALA A 455 28.57 41.00 30.73
C ALA A 455 27.72 41.34 31.96
N ALA A 456 28.34 41.39 33.14
CA ALA A 456 27.72 42.04 34.29
C ALA A 456 27.55 43.52 33.94
N PHE A 457 26.38 43.89 33.41
CA PHE A 457 26.03 45.29 33.14
C PHE A 457 25.97 46.02 34.48
N ARG A 458 26.86 47.00 34.68
CA ARG A 458 26.67 48.01 35.72
C ARG A 458 26.02 49.20 35.06
N ILE A 459 24.76 49.44 35.40
CA ILE A 459 24.12 50.72 35.09
C ILE A 459 24.51 51.65 36.23
N PRO A 460 25.23 52.76 35.97
CA PRO A 460 25.50 53.76 36.99
C PRO A 460 24.17 54.29 37.57
N ASP A 461 24.14 54.58 38.86
CA ASP A 461 22.95 55.19 39.47
C ASP A 461 22.67 56.54 38.81
N LEU A 462 21.43 56.72 38.32
CA LEU A 462 21.00 57.97 37.70
C LEU A 462 21.16 59.13 38.69
N HIS A 463 21.90 60.16 38.27
CA HIS A 463 22.02 61.38 39.07
C HIS A 463 20.67 62.11 39.14
N HIS A 464 20.36 62.69 40.30
CA HIS A 464 19.08 63.33 40.52
C HIS A 464 18.90 64.50 39.54
N GLY A 465 17.93 64.39 38.61
CA GLY A 465 17.67 65.38 37.56
C GLY A 465 18.20 65.03 36.15
N GLU A 466 18.91 63.91 35.95
CA GLU A 466 19.40 63.49 34.62
C GLU A 466 18.29 63.31 33.57
N HIS A 467 17.10 62.91 34.01
CA HIS A 467 15.91 62.77 33.15
C HIS A 467 15.45 64.10 32.51
N LEU A 468 15.94 65.25 33.00
CA LEU A 468 15.62 66.58 32.46
C LEU A 468 16.66 67.06 31.43
N ASN A 469 17.81 66.39 31.30
CA ASN A 469 18.88 66.79 30.39
C ASN A 469 18.94 65.86 29.18
N TRP A 470 18.55 66.36 28.00
CA TRP A 470 18.49 65.57 26.76
C TRP A 470 19.85 65.00 26.34
N ASP A 471 20.94 65.72 26.65
CA ASP A 471 22.30 65.27 26.32
C ASP A 471 22.81 64.18 27.28
N ALA A 472 22.20 63.99 28.46
CA ALA A 472 22.54 62.90 29.38
C ALA A 472 22.16 61.52 28.82
N TRP A 473 21.29 61.46 27.81
CA TRP A 473 20.88 60.23 27.13
C TRP A 473 21.79 59.84 25.96
N LYS A 474 22.80 60.67 25.63
CA LYS A 474 23.79 60.34 24.59
C LYS A 474 24.82 59.37 25.16
N THR A 475 24.81 58.15 24.63
CA THR A 475 25.81 57.15 24.96
C THR A 475 27.12 57.48 24.25
N THR A 476 28.22 57.55 24.99
CA THR A 476 29.57 57.69 24.44
C THR A 476 30.30 56.35 24.48
N ASP A 477 31.31 56.15 23.64
CA ASP A 477 32.12 54.91 23.64
C ASP A 477 32.72 54.61 25.02
N SER A 478 33.03 55.65 25.80
CA SER A 478 33.50 55.52 27.20
C SER A 478 32.42 54.94 28.12
N ILE A 479 31.17 55.40 28.01
CA ILE A 479 30.03 54.90 28.79
C ILE A 479 29.73 53.44 28.41
N ILE A 480 29.80 53.11 27.12
CA ILE A 480 29.63 51.74 26.62
C ILE A 480 30.75 50.85 27.18
N ALA A 481 32.00 51.30 27.10
CA ALA A 481 33.14 50.56 27.61
C ALA A 481 33.05 50.34 29.12
N GLU A 482 32.65 51.34 29.91
CA GLU A 482 32.45 51.23 31.36
C GLU A 482 31.30 50.27 31.72
N ALA A 483 30.15 50.39 31.06
CA ALA A 483 28.99 49.53 31.28
C ALA A 483 29.24 48.07 30.89
N THR A 484 30.19 47.82 29.98
CA THR A 484 30.58 46.48 29.49
C THR A 484 31.90 45.97 30.07
N ALA A 485 32.59 46.74 30.93
CA ALA A 485 33.89 46.39 31.51
C ALA A 485 33.84 45.25 32.55
N GLY A 486 32.66 44.76 32.90
CA GLY A 486 32.50 43.63 33.82
C GLY A 486 33.02 42.31 33.22
N THR A 487 33.45 41.39 34.08
CA THR A 487 33.78 40.02 33.68
C THR A 487 32.57 39.40 32.97
N LEU A 488 32.76 38.88 31.76
CA LEU A 488 31.71 38.16 31.05
C LEU A 488 31.32 36.91 31.83
N GLU A 489 30.08 36.86 32.31
CA GLU A 489 29.51 35.65 32.91
C GLU A 489 28.71 34.91 31.83
N ASN A 490 28.80 33.58 31.80
CA ASN A 490 28.10 32.70 30.85
C ASN A 490 28.57 32.84 29.39
N THR A 491 29.86 32.68 29.14
CA THR A 491 30.40 32.49 27.78
C THR A 491 29.75 31.27 27.11
N CYS A 492 29.30 31.44 25.86
CA CYS A 492 28.73 30.33 25.10
C CYS A 492 29.83 29.29 24.82
N ALA A 493 29.58 28.01 25.10
CA ALA A 493 30.53 26.92 24.84
C ALA A 493 30.96 26.83 23.36
N SER A 494 30.11 27.28 22.43
CA SER A 494 30.49 27.38 21.02
C SER A 494 31.61 28.40 20.81
N ARG A 495 31.69 29.46 21.62
CA ARG A 495 32.64 30.57 21.45
C ARG A 495 34.05 30.10 21.74
N THR A 496 34.17 29.31 22.80
CA THR A 496 35.44 28.76 23.29
C THR A 496 35.87 27.55 22.48
N GLN A 497 34.94 26.66 22.09
CA GLN A 497 35.27 25.36 21.51
C GLN A 497 35.08 25.26 20.00
N TYR A 498 34.17 26.03 19.40
CA TYR A 498 33.79 25.89 17.99
C TYR A 498 34.23 27.08 17.13
N ASN A 499 33.58 28.25 17.27
CA ASN A 499 33.90 29.46 16.51
C ASN A 499 33.57 30.72 17.34
N ALA A 500 34.38 31.78 17.19
CA ALA A 500 34.22 33.08 17.83
C ALA A 500 33.07 33.91 17.25
N ASN A 501 32.66 33.66 15.99
CA ASN A 501 31.60 34.39 15.31
C ASN A 501 30.21 33.89 15.72
N ILE A 502 29.81 34.24 16.95
CA ILE A 502 28.51 33.93 17.52
C ILE A 502 27.63 35.16 17.55
N VAL A 503 26.38 34.96 17.16
CA VAL A 503 25.35 35.98 17.11
C VAL A 503 24.21 35.57 18.03
N LEU A 504 23.73 36.49 18.85
CA LEU A 504 22.54 36.27 19.65
C LEU A 504 21.32 36.18 18.73
N ASP A 505 20.46 35.18 18.92
CA ASP A 505 19.20 35.07 18.21
C ASP A 505 18.35 36.35 18.40
N LEU A 506 17.75 36.85 17.30
CA LEU A 506 17.04 38.13 17.30
C LEU A 506 15.85 38.12 18.27
N PHE A 507 15.11 37.01 18.38
CA PHE A 507 13.99 36.92 19.31
C PHE A 507 14.48 37.01 20.76
N HIS A 508 15.59 36.33 21.08
CA HIS A 508 16.21 36.41 22.40
C HIS A 508 16.83 37.78 22.69
N CYS A 509 17.44 38.44 21.69
CA CYS A 509 17.92 39.81 21.78
C CYS A 509 16.77 40.77 22.13
N MET A 510 15.68 40.72 21.37
CA MET A 510 14.47 41.53 21.62
C MET A 510 13.88 41.28 23.00
N ARG A 511 13.89 40.03 23.48
CA ARG A 511 13.41 39.67 24.82
C ARG A 511 14.18 40.36 25.94
N ARG A 512 15.50 40.57 25.76
CA ARG A 512 16.34 41.28 26.74
C ARG A 512 15.87 42.74 26.90
N PHE A 513 15.55 43.43 25.80
CA PHE A 513 14.97 44.77 25.84
C PHE A 513 13.59 44.80 26.50
N THR A 514 12.70 43.88 26.15
CA THR A 514 11.33 43.87 26.72
C THR A 514 11.30 43.61 28.23
N ARG A 515 12.32 42.92 28.77
CA ARG A 515 12.43 42.66 30.22
C ARG A 515 12.67 43.93 31.03
N GLU A 516 13.46 44.86 30.50
CA GLU A 516 13.78 46.13 31.17
C GLU A 516 12.77 47.23 30.82
N CYS A 517 12.07 47.11 29.68
CA CYS A 517 11.02 48.04 29.25
C CYS A 517 9.60 47.61 29.70
N THR A 518 9.44 47.07 30.91
CA THR A 518 8.14 46.59 31.41
C THR A 518 7.18 47.73 31.71
N SER A 519 6.31 48.02 30.75
CA SER A 519 4.94 48.50 31.02
C SER A 519 4.00 47.85 30.01
N GLU A 520 3.67 46.57 30.24
CA GLU A 520 2.72 45.83 29.37
C GLU A 520 1.35 46.52 29.28
N HIS A 521 1.05 47.43 30.21
CA HIS A 521 -0.14 48.28 30.24
C HIS A 521 -0.03 49.57 29.42
N HIS A 522 1.15 49.90 28.87
CA HIS A 522 1.33 51.13 28.12
C HIS A 522 0.80 50.97 26.67
N PRO A 523 -0.11 51.84 26.20
CA PRO A 523 -0.72 51.72 24.86
C PRO A 523 0.29 51.65 23.71
N LEU A 524 1.46 52.27 23.89
CA LEU A 524 2.52 52.31 22.87
C LEU A 524 3.51 51.13 22.94
N PHE A 525 3.41 50.24 23.94
CA PHE A 525 4.38 49.15 24.12
C PHE A 525 4.40 48.20 22.91
N SER A 526 3.22 47.90 22.32
CA SER A 526 3.13 47.06 21.13
C SER A 526 3.79 47.72 19.91
N THR A 527 3.52 49.01 19.69
CA THR A 527 4.11 49.82 18.61
C THR A 527 5.62 49.97 18.79
N PHE A 528 6.08 50.22 20.01
CA PHE A 528 7.50 50.28 20.35
C PHE A 528 8.21 48.96 20.03
N CYS A 529 7.65 47.81 20.45
CA CYS A 529 8.21 46.50 20.15
C CYS A 529 8.24 46.20 18.63
N GLN A 530 7.26 46.70 17.87
CA GLN A 530 7.24 46.59 16.40
C GLN A 530 8.33 47.43 15.74
N LEU A 531 8.46 48.70 16.14
CA LEU A 531 9.47 49.61 15.61
C LEU A 531 10.88 49.16 15.98
N LEU A 532 11.09 48.72 17.21
CA LEU A 532 12.36 48.15 17.67
C LEU A 532 12.74 46.92 16.85
N SER A 533 11.78 46.01 16.61
CA SER A 533 12.01 44.85 15.74
C SER A 533 12.37 45.25 14.31
N ALA A 534 11.73 46.28 13.76
CA ALA A 534 12.02 46.80 12.42
C ALA A 534 13.41 47.44 12.36
N ALA A 535 13.84 48.14 13.41
CA ALA A 535 15.16 48.75 13.50
C ALA A 535 16.29 47.72 13.53
N PHE A 536 16.10 46.58 14.20
CA PHE A 536 17.07 45.47 14.21
C PHE A 536 17.02 44.58 12.96
N SER A 537 15.96 44.67 12.16
CA SER A 537 15.76 43.84 10.96
C SER A 537 16.05 44.64 9.71
N VAL A 538 17.33 44.78 9.34
CA VAL A 538 17.69 45.25 8.00
C VAL A 538 17.54 44.05 7.06
N VAL A 539 16.39 43.98 6.37
CA VAL A 539 16.15 42.94 5.37
C VAL A 539 16.78 43.40 4.07
N ASP A 540 17.77 42.66 3.58
CA ASP A 540 18.29 42.84 2.23
C ASP A 540 17.14 42.65 1.23
N GLN A 541 16.88 43.69 0.42
CA GLN A 541 15.73 43.68 -0.48
C GLN A 541 15.90 42.66 -1.61
N GLY A 542 17.15 42.33 -1.98
CA GLY A 542 17.45 41.29 -2.95
C GLY A 542 17.10 39.90 -2.41
N ASP A 543 17.49 39.59 -1.18
CA ASP A 543 17.17 38.31 -0.54
C ASP A 543 15.69 38.16 -0.20
N LEU A 544 15.02 39.25 0.18
CA LEU A 544 13.56 39.27 0.31
C LEU A 544 12.86 38.95 -1.01
N GLN A 545 13.38 39.47 -2.13
CA GLN A 545 12.81 39.19 -3.45
C GLN A 545 13.02 37.72 -3.83
N LYS A 546 14.23 37.17 -3.65
CA LYS A 546 14.50 35.74 -3.88
C LYS A 546 13.58 34.83 -3.04
N LEU A 547 13.33 35.20 -1.78
CA LEU A 547 12.42 34.47 -0.91
C LEU A 547 10.97 34.51 -1.44
N LYS A 548 10.49 35.67 -1.87
CA LYS A 548 9.16 35.82 -2.50
C LYS A 548 9.04 34.97 -3.75
N ASP A 549 10.06 34.99 -4.62
CA ASP A 549 10.09 34.21 -5.85
C ASP A 549 10.07 32.69 -5.54
N ALA A 550 10.80 32.26 -4.51
CA ALA A 550 10.80 30.87 -4.04
C ALA A 550 9.43 30.44 -3.48
N TYR A 551 8.74 31.31 -2.74
CA TYR A 551 7.38 31.02 -2.26
C TYR A 551 6.38 30.91 -3.41
N GLN A 552 6.49 31.78 -4.40
CA GLN A 552 5.68 31.73 -5.62
C GLN A 552 5.94 30.44 -6.41
N PHE A 553 7.21 30.05 -6.56
CA PHE A 553 7.59 28.79 -7.18
C PHE A 553 7.02 27.58 -6.43
N CYS A 554 7.04 27.61 -5.10
CA CYS A 554 6.50 26.56 -4.23
C CYS A 554 4.96 26.60 -4.10
N GLY A 555 4.27 27.57 -4.71
CA GLY A 555 2.82 27.72 -4.62
C GLY A 555 2.29 28.07 -3.22
N ILE A 556 3.14 28.63 -2.35
CA ILE A 556 2.78 28.97 -0.97
C ILE A 556 2.20 30.39 -0.96
N GLN A 557 0.87 30.51 -0.80
CA GLN A 557 0.22 31.81 -0.63
C GLN A 557 0.17 32.21 0.85
N PRO A 558 0.46 33.48 1.19
CA PRO A 558 0.33 33.95 2.57
C PRO A 558 -1.15 33.90 3.00
N PRO A 559 -1.43 33.50 4.26
CA PRO A 559 -2.78 33.15 4.71
C PRO A 559 -3.76 34.33 4.82
N THR A 560 -3.34 35.58 4.57
CA THR A 560 -4.24 36.75 4.62
C THR A 560 -3.78 37.88 3.68
N PRO A 561 -4.67 38.48 2.86
CA PRO A 561 -4.32 39.50 1.87
C PRO A 561 -4.10 40.92 2.43
N ASN A 562 -4.45 41.20 3.69
CA ASN A 562 -4.42 42.56 4.25
C ASN A 562 -3.29 42.83 5.26
N LYS A 563 -2.34 41.91 5.44
CA LYS A 563 -1.10 42.22 6.15
C LYS A 563 -0.02 42.44 5.10
N THR A 564 0.41 43.69 4.93
CA THR A 564 1.73 43.97 4.36
C THR A 564 2.72 43.02 5.02
N ALA A 565 3.52 42.31 4.23
CA ALA A 565 4.43 41.27 4.68
C ALA A 565 5.38 41.83 5.74
N HIS A 566 4.97 41.76 7.00
CA HIS A 566 5.84 42.04 8.12
C HIS A 566 6.71 40.79 8.34
N PRO A 567 8.03 40.94 8.52
CA PRO A 567 8.97 39.83 8.69
C PRO A 567 8.67 38.88 9.86
N ARG A 568 7.73 39.21 10.74
CA ARG A 568 7.31 38.37 11.88
C ARG A 568 6.30 37.28 11.52
N ALA A 569 5.77 37.25 10.29
CA ALA A 569 4.82 36.24 9.83
C ALA A 569 5.37 35.31 8.73
N LEU A 570 6.70 35.32 8.52
CA LEU A 570 7.42 34.44 7.60
C LEU A 570 8.42 33.57 8.34
#